data_AF-A0A0S4IJY1-F1
#
_entry.id   AF-A0A0S4IJY1-F1
#
_cell.length_a   1.000
_cell.length_b   1.000
_cell.length_c   1.000
_cell.angle_alpha   90.00
_cell.angle_beta   90.00
_cell.angle_gamma   90.00
#
_symmetry.space_group_name_H-M   'P 1'
#
loop_
_entity.id
_entity.type
_entity.pdbx_description
1 polymer ?
#
loop_
_entity_poly.entity_id
_entity_poly.type
_entity_poly.pdbx_seq_one_letter_code
_entity_poly.pdbx_strand_id
1 'polypeptide(L)'
;MVLTEPGLSVVVDAMLIARGVFQRMLSFLTYRVAATLQLVFFFFIGVFALPLENYGIIDDKFKFFQLPVLMFMLITLLNDGTLMCIGYDNVVPSVRPQRWNLPVLFCISAVLAAVACASSLLLLWMAADSIGNYDQSWFHGLGITKVRPGQIVSMIYLKVSISDFLTLFSARTQDKFFWSNMPSAVLLCGALISLAISTIVAIFWPDTSPDDINTMGLVRGDGNTNLLPIWVWLYCIFWWFVQDVIKVLAYKLLERFDIFHYRTIALGHYKPKAKKGKTHHHHPDDGPEPFVASPIAVTSSPQHHPH
;
A
#
# COMPACT_ATOMS: atom_id res chain seq x y z
N MET A 1 -10.18 10.80 -28.23
CA MET A 1 -11.59 10.74 -27.79
C MET A 1 -12.44 11.02 -29.01
N VAL A 2 -13.41 10.17 -29.31
CA VAL A 2 -14.43 10.44 -30.34
C VAL A 2 -15.71 10.76 -29.59
N LEU A 3 -16.34 11.90 -29.88
CA LEU A 3 -17.57 12.31 -29.22
C LEU A 3 -18.74 11.59 -29.89
N THR A 4 -19.46 10.76 -29.12
CA THR A 4 -20.68 10.07 -29.59
C THR A 4 -21.92 10.97 -29.47
N GLU A 5 -21.83 12.04 -28.68
CA GLU A 5 -22.90 13.01 -28.47
C GLU A 5 -22.39 14.43 -28.79
N PRO A 6 -23.23 15.29 -29.37
CA PRO A 6 -22.86 16.66 -29.68
C PRO A 6 -22.87 17.54 -28.40
N GLY A 7 -21.87 18.41 -28.26
CA GLY A 7 -21.88 19.47 -27.25
C GLY A 7 -20.60 19.58 -26.43
N LEU A 8 -20.30 20.82 -25.98
CA LEU A 8 -19.15 21.10 -25.11
C LEU A 8 -19.31 20.49 -23.71
N SER A 9 -20.55 20.25 -23.27
CA SER A 9 -20.84 19.59 -21.98
C SER A 9 -20.18 18.23 -21.88
N VAL A 10 -20.22 17.43 -22.95
CA VAL A 10 -19.62 16.08 -23.00
C VAL A 10 -18.12 16.12 -22.70
N VAL A 11 -17.43 17.17 -23.15
CA VAL A 11 -16.00 17.36 -22.88
C VAL A 11 -15.75 17.71 -21.42
N VAL A 12 -16.60 18.56 -20.82
CA VAL A 12 -16.51 18.93 -19.40
C VAL A 12 -16.79 17.71 -18.51
N ASP A 13 -17.83 16.94 -18.83
CA ASP A 13 -18.20 15.73 -18.09
C ASP A 13 -17.11 14.67 -18.19
N ALA A 14 -16.58 14.42 -19.39
CA ALA A 14 -15.45 13.52 -19.58
C ALA A 14 -14.21 13.94 -18.79
N MET A 15 -13.94 15.24 -18.71
CA MET A 15 -12.84 15.78 -17.90
C MET A 15 -13.07 15.56 -16.40
N LEU A 16 -14.30 15.73 -15.89
CA LEU A 16 -14.63 15.46 -14.48
C LEU A 16 -14.49 13.98 -14.14
N ILE A 17 -14.95 13.08 -15.02
CA ILE A 17 -14.78 11.63 -14.87
C ILE A 17 -13.29 11.27 -14.87
N ALA A 18 -12.50 11.81 -15.80
CA ALA A 18 -11.07 11.58 -15.87
C ALA A 18 -10.34 11.98 -14.58
N ARG A 19 -10.73 13.10 -13.96
CA ARG A 19 -10.17 13.53 -12.65
C ARG A 19 -10.55 12.56 -11.52
N GLY A 20 -11.78 12.05 -11.51
CA GLY A 20 -12.20 11.02 -10.56
C GLY A 20 -11.38 9.73 -10.69
N VAL A 21 -11.19 9.24 -11.92
CA VAL A 21 -10.35 8.06 -12.21
C VAL A 21 -8.91 8.30 -11.78
N PHE A 22 -8.34 9.47 -12.07
CA PHE A 22 -6.98 9.83 -11.67
C PHE A 22 -6.79 9.77 -10.15
N GLN A 23 -7.76 10.28 -9.40
CA GLN A 23 -7.67 10.28 -7.93
C GLN A 23 -7.85 8.87 -7.33
N ARG A 24 -8.68 8.01 -7.93
CA ARG A 24 -8.71 6.57 -7.59
C ARG A 24 -7.36 5.91 -7.85
N MET A 25 -6.71 6.22 -8.97
CA MET A 25 -5.38 5.69 -9.28
C MET A 25 -4.33 6.14 -8.26
N LEU A 26 -4.37 7.39 -7.79
CA LEU A 26 -3.45 7.88 -6.75
C LEU A 26 -3.64 7.12 -5.44
N SER A 27 -4.89 6.91 -4.99
CA SER A 27 -5.18 6.14 -3.78
C SER A 27 -4.74 4.67 -3.93
N PHE A 28 -5.01 4.06 -5.08
CA PHE A 28 -4.56 2.70 -5.42
C PHE A 28 -3.04 2.56 -5.34
N LEU A 29 -2.30 3.48 -5.98
CA LEU A 29 -0.85 3.44 -5.98
C LEU A 29 -0.25 3.72 -4.62
N THR A 30 -0.79 4.70 -3.90
CA THR A 30 -0.33 5.04 -2.54
C THR A 30 -0.42 3.81 -1.64
N TYR A 31 -1.55 3.10 -1.73
CA TYR A 31 -1.78 1.87 -1.00
C TYR A 31 -0.86 0.72 -1.46
N ARG A 32 -0.79 0.43 -2.78
CA ARG A 32 0.05 -0.67 -3.29
C ARG A 32 1.52 -0.50 -2.91
N VAL A 33 2.06 0.72 -3.02
CA VAL A 33 3.44 1.00 -2.62
C VAL A 33 3.60 0.88 -1.10
N ALA A 34 2.63 1.32 -0.30
CA ALA A 34 2.70 1.19 1.15
C ALA A 34 2.69 -0.28 1.60
N ALA A 35 1.79 -1.10 1.05
CA ALA A 35 1.66 -2.51 1.39
C ALA A 35 2.93 -3.31 1.06
N THR A 36 3.53 -3.07 -0.11
CA THR A 36 4.78 -3.75 -0.50
C THR A 36 5.96 -3.31 0.37
N LEU A 37 6.11 -2.01 0.63
CA LEU A 37 7.20 -1.51 1.48
C LEU A 37 7.06 -2.03 2.92
N GLN A 38 5.86 -2.01 3.48
CA GLN A 38 5.58 -2.52 4.83
C GLN A 38 6.05 -3.96 4.98
N LEU A 39 5.67 -4.83 4.05
CA LEU A 39 5.96 -6.25 4.12
C LEU A 39 7.45 -6.54 3.91
N VAL A 40 8.06 -5.90 2.91
CA VAL A 40 9.50 -6.06 2.63
C VAL A 40 10.34 -5.60 3.82
N PHE A 41 10.07 -4.41 4.36
CA PHE A 41 10.82 -3.91 5.51
C PHE A 41 10.52 -4.70 6.79
N PHE A 42 9.29 -5.18 6.98
CA PHE A 42 8.96 -6.02 8.13
C PHE A 42 9.77 -7.31 8.13
N PHE A 43 9.81 -8.06 7.02
CA PHE A 43 10.60 -9.29 6.96
C PHE A 43 12.10 -9.00 7.00
N PHE A 44 12.57 -7.97 6.31
CA PHE A 44 13.98 -7.59 6.34
C PHE A 44 14.43 -7.26 7.77
N ILE A 45 13.75 -6.34 8.46
CA ILE A 45 14.11 -5.95 9.82
C ILE A 45 13.83 -7.09 10.80
N GLY A 46 12.73 -7.83 10.65
CA GLY A 46 12.39 -8.97 11.50
C GLY A 46 13.46 -10.06 11.49
N VAL A 47 14.01 -10.40 10.31
CA VAL A 47 15.07 -11.40 10.19
C VAL A 47 16.40 -10.90 10.77
N PHE A 48 16.78 -9.64 10.55
CA PHE A 48 18.09 -9.12 11.00
C PHE A 48 18.11 -8.60 12.43
N ALA A 49 17.05 -7.95 12.89
CA ALA A 49 17.02 -7.24 14.17
C ALA A 49 16.36 -8.04 15.31
N LEU A 50 15.52 -9.01 14.98
CA LEU A 50 14.82 -9.84 15.96
C LEU A 50 15.06 -11.33 15.68
N PRO A 51 16.28 -11.86 15.89
CA PRO A 51 16.49 -13.30 15.94
C PRO A 51 15.75 -13.86 17.16
N LEU A 52 14.82 -14.78 16.92
CA LEU A 52 13.95 -15.38 17.94
C LEU A 52 14.72 -16.30 18.90
N GLU A 53 15.92 -16.72 18.51
CA GLU A 53 16.89 -17.46 19.33
C GLU A 53 17.23 -16.71 20.64
N ASN A 54 17.32 -15.38 20.59
CA ASN A 54 17.62 -14.54 21.76
C ASN A 54 16.47 -14.47 22.77
N TYR A 55 15.27 -14.93 22.40
CA TYR A 55 14.05 -14.89 23.23
C TYR A 55 13.69 -16.25 23.82
N GLY A 56 14.63 -17.21 23.82
CA GLY A 56 14.47 -18.49 24.51
C GLY A 56 13.75 -19.57 23.69
N ILE A 57 13.63 -19.38 22.37
CA ILE A 57 13.09 -20.39 21.47
C ILE A 57 14.24 -21.32 21.06
N ILE A 58 14.24 -22.54 21.63
CA ILE A 58 15.30 -23.56 21.46
C ILE A 58 15.08 -24.39 20.17
N ASP A 59 14.02 -24.13 19.41
CA ASP A 59 13.76 -24.83 18.15
C ASP A 59 14.78 -24.39 17.08
N ASP A 60 15.65 -25.32 16.65
CA ASP A 60 16.65 -25.07 15.59
C ASP A 60 16.00 -24.61 14.27
N LYS A 61 14.72 -24.91 14.08
CA LYS A 61 13.91 -24.52 12.91
C LYS A 61 13.29 -23.11 13.00
N PHE A 62 13.29 -22.47 14.18
CA PHE A 62 12.59 -21.19 14.42
C PHE A 62 13.53 -20.08 14.91
N LYS A 63 14.76 -20.06 14.41
CA LYS A 63 15.77 -19.02 14.74
C LYS A 63 15.38 -17.63 14.22
N PHE A 64 14.66 -17.59 13.09
CA PHE A 64 14.16 -16.38 12.47
C PHE A 64 12.65 -16.47 12.27
N PHE A 65 11.97 -15.32 12.35
CA PHE A 65 10.55 -15.26 12.05
C PHE A 65 10.33 -15.50 10.55
N GLN A 66 9.60 -16.55 10.23
CA GLN A 66 9.20 -16.89 8.87
C GLN A 66 7.68 -17.08 8.82
N LEU A 67 7.09 -16.66 7.71
CA LEU A 67 5.65 -16.80 7.48
C LEU A 67 5.46 -17.82 6.35
N PRO A 68 4.69 -18.90 6.55
CA PRO A 68 4.52 -19.93 5.53
C PRO A 68 3.96 -19.36 4.24
N VAL A 69 4.34 -19.94 3.10
CA VAL A 69 3.96 -19.43 1.77
C VAL A 69 2.44 -19.38 1.65
N LEU A 70 1.74 -20.38 2.18
CA LEU A 70 0.27 -20.45 2.15
C LEU A 70 -0.40 -19.24 2.84
N MET A 71 0.09 -18.82 4.01
CA MET A 71 -0.46 -17.66 4.72
C MET A 71 -0.13 -16.35 3.99
N PHE A 72 1.06 -16.25 3.41
CA PHE A 72 1.45 -15.10 2.59
C PHE A 72 0.57 -14.98 1.34
N MET A 73 0.34 -16.10 0.64
CA MET A 73 -0.56 -16.17 -0.51
C MET A 73 -2.00 -15.79 -0.16
N LEU A 74 -2.45 -16.14 1.04
CA LEU A 74 -3.79 -15.77 1.51
C LEU A 74 -3.88 -14.26 1.78
N ILE A 75 -2.85 -13.64 2.37
CA ILE A 75 -2.79 -12.17 2.54
C ILE A 75 -2.87 -11.50 1.17
N THR A 76 -2.02 -11.90 0.22
CA THR A 76 -1.96 -11.24 -1.09
C THR A 76 -3.25 -11.43 -1.90
N LEU A 77 -3.85 -12.63 -1.85
CA LEU A 77 -5.11 -12.91 -2.54
C LEU A 77 -6.28 -12.06 -2.00
N LEU A 78 -6.42 -11.99 -0.68
CA LEU A 78 -7.50 -11.22 -0.05
C LEU A 78 -7.28 -9.71 -0.27
N ASN A 79 -6.03 -9.25 -0.22
CA ASN A 79 -5.65 -7.89 -0.52
C ASN A 79 -5.99 -7.52 -1.99
N ASP A 80 -5.61 -8.36 -2.96
CA ASP A 80 -5.94 -8.15 -4.38
C ASP A 80 -7.44 -8.13 -4.65
N GLY A 81 -8.23 -8.95 -3.93
CA GLY A 81 -9.69 -8.90 -4.00
C GLY A 81 -10.26 -7.52 -3.64
N THR A 82 -9.80 -6.93 -2.54
CA THR A 82 -10.27 -5.57 -2.14
C THR A 82 -9.71 -4.46 -3.00
N LEU A 83 -8.52 -4.65 -3.58
CA LEU A 83 -7.92 -3.74 -4.54
C LEU A 83 -8.79 -3.54 -5.79
N MET A 84 -9.48 -4.59 -6.25
CA MET A 84 -10.43 -4.48 -7.37
C MET A 84 -11.61 -3.56 -7.02
N CYS A 85 -12.03 -3.51 -5.76
CA CYS A 85 -13.14 -2.68 -5.31
C CYS A 85 -12.82 -1.17 -5.32
N ILE A 86 -11.54 -0.77 -5.29
CA ILE A 86 -11.11 0.64 -5.35
C ILE A 86 -11.54 1.29 -6.68
N GLY A 87 -11.62 0.52 -7.77
CA GLY A 87 -12.10 1.01 -9.06
C GLY A 87 -13.52 1.59 -9.00
N TYR A 88 -14.33 1.09 -8.08
CA TYR A 88 -15.72 1.48 -7.83
C TYR A 88 -15.90 2.39 -6.60
N ASP A 89 -14.81 2.97 -6.08
CA ASP A 89 -14.87 3.80 -4.89
C ASP A 89 -15.41 5.21 -5.15
N ASN A 90 -16.06 5.78 -4.14
CA ASN A 90 -16.63 7.12 -4.18
C ASN A 90 -15.53 8.16 -3.95
N VAL A 91 -15.17 8.87 -5.02
CA VAL A 91 -14.09 9.86 -5.00
C VAL A 91 -14.62 11.21 -5.47
N VAL A 92 -14.29 12.26 -4.74
CA VAL A 92 -14.63 13.65 -5.09
C VAL A 92 -13.59 14.18 -6.06
N PRO A 93 -13.95 14.48 -7.33
CA PRO A 93 -12.99 14.99 -8.31
C PRO A 93 -12.35 16.30 -7.86
N SER A 94 -11.07 16.47 -8.17
CA SER A 94 -10.37 17.72 -7.90
C SER A 94 -10.89 18.89 -8.75
N VAL A 95 -11.04 20.05 -8.11
CA VAL A 95 -11.49 21.29 -8.79
C VAL A 95 -10.45 21.79 -9.79
N ARG A 96 -9.16 21.58 -9.49
CA ARG A 96 -8.03 21.97 -10.34
C ARG A 96 -7.40 20.75 -11.02
N PRO A 97 -6.81 20.91 -12.21
CA PRO A 97 -6.11 19.82 -12.88
C PRO A 97 -4.94 19.34 -12.01
N GLN A 98 -5.00 18.08 -11.58
CA GLN A 98 -3.93 17.45 -10.83
C GLN A 98 -2.80 17.02 -11.76
N ARG A 99 -1.57 17.13 -11.25
CA ARG A 99 -0.39 16.57 -11.90
C ARG A 99 0.11 15.38 -11.11
N TRP A 100 0.71 14.46 -11.82
CA TRP A 100 1.33 13.28 -11.21
C TRP A 100 2.59 13.70 -10.44
N ASN A 101 2.56 13.61 -9.11
CA ASN A 101 3.69 13.90 -8.24
C ASN A 101 4.20 12.60 -7.58
N LEU A 102 5.04 11.85 -8.31
CA LEU A 102 5.63 10.59 -7.81
C LEU A 102 6.36 10.78 -6.47
N PRO A 103 7.24 11.79 -6.29
CA PRO A 103 7.95 11.96 -5.03
C PRO A 103 7.03 12.08 -3.82
N VAL A 104 5.94 12.85 -3.92
CA VAL A 104 4.95 12.97 -2.84
C VAL A 104 4.25 11.64 -2.58
N LEU A 105 3.85 10.93 -3.64
CA LEU A 105 3.22 9.63 -3.52
C LEU A 105 4.12 8.64 -2.77
N PHE A 106 5.38 8.50 -3.19
CA PHE A 106 6.35 7.63 -2.53
C PHE A 106 6.62 8.06 -1.09
N CYS A 107 6.71 9.35 -0.81
CA CYS A 107 6.92 9.86 0.55
C CYS A 107 5.76 9.48 1.48
N ILE A 108 4.51 9.71 1.06
CA ILE A 108 3.33 9.34 1.86
C ILE A 108 3.21 7.84 2.01
N SER A 109 3.41 7.07 0.94
CA SER A 109 3.41 5.60 1.02
C SER A 109 4.48 5.07 1.97
N ALA A 110 5.68 5.66 1.96
CA ALA A 110 6.75 5.27 2.88
C ALA A 110 6.40 5.58 4.34
N VAL A 111 5.75 6.72 4.61
CA VAL A 111 5.26 7.07 5.96
C VAL A 111 4.21 6.07 6.45
N LEU A 112 3.22 5.73 5.61
CA LEU A 112 2.21 4.72 5.94
C LEU A 112 2.86 3.36 6.21
N ALA A 113 3.77 2.94 5.32
CA ALA A 113 4.51 1.68 5.46
C ALA A 113 5.37 1.64 6.73
N ALA A 114 6.02 2.74 7.10
CA ALA A 114 6.87 2.82 8.28
C ALA A 114 6.07 2.61 9.57
N VAL A 115 4.90 3.24 9.70
CA VAL A 115 4.02 3.07 10.88
C VAL A 115 3.48 1.64 10.96
N ALA A 116 3.03 1.10 9.84
CA ALA A 116 2.52 -0.26 9.79
C ALA A 116 3.63 -1.31 10.03
N CYS A 117 4.85 -1.08 9.53
CA CYS A 117 6.02 -1.92 9.79
C CYS A 117 6.44 -1.87 11.26
N ALA A 118 6.58 -0.67 11.83
CA ALA A 118 6.94 -0.48 13.23
C ALA A 118 5.94 -1.17 14.18
N SER A 119 4.64 -1.04 13.90
CA SER A 119 3.61 -1.74 14.67
C SER A 119 3.64 -3.26 14.49
N SER A 120 4.01 -3.80 13.32
CA SER A 120 4.21 -5.26 13.17
C SER A 120 5.43 -5.75 13.97
N LEU A 121 6.54 -5.01 13.91
CA LEU A 121 7.77 -5.35 14.64
C LEU A 121 7.56 -5.28 16.16
N LEU A 122 6.85 -4.27 16.64
CA LEU A 122 6.52 -4.13 18.06
C LEU A 122 5.64 -5.30 18.52
N LEU A 123 4.66 -5.71 17.72
CA LEU A 123 3.85 -6.89 18.02
C LEU A 123 4.68 -8.17 18.07
N LEU A 124 5.57 -8.38 17.09
CA LEU A 124 6.47 -9.53 17.06
C LEU A 124 7.39 -9.55 18.30
N TRP A 125 7.94 -8.40 18.68
CA TRP A 125 8.78 -8.25 19.87
C TRP A 125 8.02 -8.59 21.16
N MET A 126 6.81 -8.04 21.35
CA MET A 126 5.98 -8.36 22.53
C MET A 126 5.62 -9.85 22.59
N ALA A 127 5.33 -10.46 21.44
CA ALA A 127 5.00 -11.88 21.37
C ALA A 127 6.22 -12.78 21.66
N ALA A 128 7.40 -12.41 21.17
CA ALA A 128 8.65 -13.12 21.45
C ALA A 128 9.06 -13.01 22.92
N ASP A 129 8.98 -11.81 23.51
CA ASP A 129 9.29 -11.56 24.92
C ASP A 129 8.41 -12.41 25.86
N SER A 130 7.12 -12.57 25.52
CA SER A 130 6.18 -13.42 26.26
C SER A 130 6.58 -14.90 26.33
N ILE A 131 7.41 -15.40 25.41
CA ILE A 131 7.86 -16.80 25.44
C ILE A 131 8.93 -17.01 26.52
N GLY A 132 9.91 -16.09 26.57
CA GLY A 132 11.03 -16.14 27.50
C GLY A 132 10.63 -15.77 28.93
N ASN A 133 10.07 -14.57 29.14
CA ASN A 133 9.92 -13.96 30.48
C ASN A 133 8.49 -13.51 30.76
N TYR A 134 7.52 -14.42 30.67
CA TYR A 134 6.09 -14.10 30.77
C TYR A 134 5.71 -13.17 31.95
N ASP A 135 6.23 -13.41 33.15
CA ASP A 135 5.85 -12.64 34.36
C ASP A 135 6.26 -11.15 34.29
N GLN A 136 7.26 -10.80 33.47
CA GLN A 136 7.69 -9.41 33.24
C GLN A 136 7.28 -8.87 31.86
N SER A 137 6.65 -9.71 31.03
CA SER A 137 6.28 -9.35 29.67
C SER A 137 5.09 -8.40 29.62
N TRP A 138 5.06 -7.61 28.55
CA TRP A 138 3.93 -6.75 28.23
C TRP A 138 2.60 -7.50 28.14
N PHE A 139 2.62 -8.76 27.69
CA PHE A 139 1.42 -9.59 27.62
C PHE A 139 0.84 -9.88 29.00
N HIS A 140 1.65 -10.14 30.02
CA HIS A 140 1.16 -10.31 31.39
C HIS A 140 0.55 -9.02 31.93
N GLY A 141 1.22 -7.87 31.72
CA GLY A 141 0.69 -6.56 32.11
C GLY A 141 -0.64 -6.18 31.43
N LEU A 142 -0.90 -6.73 30.24
CA LEU A 142 -2.14 -6.56 29.49
C LEU A 142 -3.18 -7.66 29.77
N GLY A 143 -2.89 -8.63 30.65
CA GLY A 143 -3.78 -9.75 30.97
C GLY A 143 -3.91 -10.80 29.86
N ILE A 144 -2.95 -10.84 28.94
CA ILE A 144 -2.89 -11.77 27.80
C ILE A 144 -2.11 -13.02 28.22
N THR A 145 -2.59 -14.20 27.85
CA THR A 145 -1.93 -15.47 28.18
C THR A 145 -0.66 -15.70 27.36
N LYS A 146 0.22 -16.56 27.89
CA LYS A 146 1.46 -16.95 27.22
C LYS A 146 1.16 -17.51 25.83
N VAL A 147 1.84 -16.97 24.82
CA VAL A 147 1.64 -17.32 23.42
C VAL A 147 2.67 -18.36 22.99
N ARG A 148 2.24 -19.39 22.26
CA ARG A 148 3.13 -20.43 21.70
C ARG A 148 3.76 -19.94 20.37
N PRO A 149 4.93 -20.47 19.96
CA PRO A 149 5.58 -20.08 18.71
C PRO A 149 4.66 -20.12 17.48
N GLY A 150 3.86 -21.18 17.34
CA GLY A 150 2.90 -21.29 16.22
C GLY A 150 1.74 -20.31 16.26
N GLN A 151 1.38 -19.79 17.43
CA GLN A 151 0.37 -18.73 17.56
C GLN A 151 0.95 -17.36 17.16
N ILE A 152 2.26 -17.13 17.29
CA ILE A 152 2.91 -15.89 16.84
C ILE A 152 2.75 -15.74 15.33
N VAL A 153 2.95 -16.81 14.56
CA VAL A 153 2.80 -16.80 13.10
C VAL A 153 1.38 -16.38 12.70
N SER A 154 0.38 -17.04 13.28
CA SER A 154 -1.03 -16.72 13.04
C SER A 154 -1.42 -15.32 13.53
N MET A 155 -0.81 -14.84 14.61
CA MET A 155 -1.04 -13.49 15.15
C MET A 155 -0.49 -12.41 14.22
N ILE A 156 0.73 -12.59 13.71
CA ILE A 156 1.32 -11.68 12.72
C ILE A 156 0.56 -11.74 11.39
N TYR A 157 0.16 -12.94 10.94
CA TYR A 157 -0.71 -13.09 9.77
C TYR A 157 -1.99 -12.26 9.91
N LEU A 158 -2.70 -12.39 11.05
CA LEU A 158 -3.93 -11.64 11.31
C LEU A 158 -3.68 -10.13 11.35
N LYS A 159 -2.61 -9.71 12.06
CA LYS A 159 -2.23 -8.30 12.16
C LYS A 159 -1.96 -7.71 10.79
N VAL A 160 -1.12 -8.35 9.97
CA VAL A 160 -0.76 -7.86 8.65
C VAL A 160 -2.01 -7.77 7.77
N SER A 161 -2.84 -8.82 7.77
CA SER A 161 -4.08 -8.82 6.99
C SER A 161 -5.01 -7.66 7.37
N ILE A 162 -5.31 -7.48 8.67
CA ILE A 162 -6.17 -6.37 9.13
C ILE A 162 -5.53 -5.01 8.84
N SER A 163 -4.23 -4.87 9.12
CA SER A 163 -3.46 -3.63 8.92
C SER A 163 -3.49 -3.17 7.46
N ASP A 164 -3.37 -4.10 6.51
CA ASP A 164 -3.43 -3.79 5.08
C ASP A 164 -4.80 -3.21 4.70
N PHE A 165 -5.90 -3.86 5.11
CA PHE A 165 -7.25 -3.33 4.84
C PHE A 165 -7.50 -1.98 5.49
N LEU A 166 -7.05 -1.78 6.73
CA LEU A 166 -7.17 -0.50 7.41
C LEU A 166 -6.34 0.60 6.73
N THR A 167 -5.15 0.24 6.23
CA THR A 167 -4.28 1.14 5.47
C THR A 167 -4.94 1.58 4.16
N LEU A 168 -5.65 0.68 3.48
CA LEU A 168 -6.44 1.01 2.29
C LEU A 168 -7.46 2.12 2.58
N PHE A 169 -8.20 2.03 3.69
CA PHE A 169 -9.18 3.06 4.06
C PHE A 169 -8.53 4.43 4.34
N SER A 170 -7.32 4.42 4.93
CA SER A 170 -6.57 5.65 5.17
C SER A 170 -5.98 6.24 3.88
N ALA A 171 -5.45 5.40 2.98
CA ALA A 171 -4.88 5.82 1.69
C ALA A 171 -5.93 6.44 0.75
N ARG A 172 -7.18 5.99 0.84
CA ARG A 172 -8.32 6.48 0.03
C ARG A 172 -8.60 7.97 0.21
N THR A 173 -8.40 8.50 1.42
CA THR A 173 -8.78 9.86 1.79
C THR A 173 -7.68 10.91 1.57
N GLN A 174 -6.51 10.50 1.05
CA GLN A 174 -5.39 11.40 0.72
C GLN A 174 -5.04 12.34 1.89
N ASP A 175 -5.17 13.65 1.69
CA ASP A 175 -4.85 14.73 2.64
C ASP A 175 -5.82 14.80 3.84
N LYS A 176 -7.00 14.18 3.72
CA LYS A 176 -8.03 14.23 4.73
C LYS A 176 -7.99 13.02 5.68
N PHE A 177 -8.64 13.15 6.82
CA PHE A 177 -8.85 12.04 7.74
C PHE A 177 -9.75 10.98 7.11
N PHE A 178 -9.61 9.72 7.56
CA PHE A 178 -10.34 8.58 6.99
C PHE A 178 -11.87 8.72 7.02
N TRP A 179 -12.43 9.47 7.97
CA TRP A 179 -13.88 9.74 8.12
C TRP A 179 -14.44 10.75 7.11
N SER A 180 -13.60 11.45 6.35
CA SER A 180 -14.03 12.62 5.57
C SER A 180 -14.85 12.25 4.34
N ASN A 181 -14.59 11.08 3.75
CA ASN A 181 -15.32 10.57 2.59
C ASN A 181 -15.89 9.19 2.95
N MET A 182 -17.16 8.92 2.67
CA MET A 182 -17.74 7.59 2.92
C MET A 182 -17.25 6.59 1.86
N PRO A 183 -16.73 5.41 2.24
CA PRO A 183 -16.33 4.38 1.27
C PRO A 183 -17.54 3.86 0.48
N SER A 184 -17.31 3.38 -0.75
CA SER A 184 -18.39 2.73 -1.50
C SER A 184 -18.84 1.44 -0.80
N ALA A 185 -20.13 1.09 -0.96
CA ALA A 185 -20.69 -0.14 -0.37
C ALA A 185 -19.98 -1.40 -0.88
N VAL A 186 -19.51 -1.38 -2.14
CA VAL A 186 -18.73 -2.47 -2.76
C VAL A 186 -17.41 -2.65 -2.03
N LEU A 187 -16.68 -1.55 -1.78
CA LEU A 187 -15.42 -1.58 -1.05
C LEU A 187 -15.61 -2.07 0.39
N LEU A 188 -16.65 -1.58 1.08
CA LEU A 188 -16.94 -1.96 2.45
C LEU A 188 -17.30 -3.44 2.55
N CYS A 189 -18.19 -3.93 1.67
CA CYS A 189 -18.57 -5.35 1.62
C CYS A 189 -17.36 -6.25 1.33
N GLY A 190 -16.55 -5.90 0.32
CA GLY A 190 -15.33 -6.64 -0.01
C GLY A 190 -14.32 -6.68 1.14
N ALA A 191 -14.13 -5.55 1.83
CA ALA A 191 -13.26 -5.47 3.01
C ALA A 191 -13.81 -6.31 4.17
N LEU A 192 -15.11 -6.26 4.45
CA LEU A 192 -15.73 -7.05 5.52
C LEU A 192 -15.59 -8.56 5.27
N ILE A 193 -15.86 -9.01 4.04
CA ILE A 193 -15.70 -10.42 3.67
C ILE A 193 -14.23 -10.83 3.84
N SER A 194 -13.29 -10.02 3.35
CA SER A 194 -11.86 -10.33 3.41
C SER A 194 -11.32 -10.35 4.85
N LEU A 195 -11.76 -9.41 5.69
CA LEU A 195 -11.44 -9.34 7.11
C LEU A 195 -12.06 -10.51 7.89
N ALA A 196 -13.29 -10.91 7.56
CA ALA A 196 -13.95 -12.06 8.16
C ALA A 196 -13.21 -13.36 7.82
N ILE A 197 -12.88 -13.58 6.54
CA ILE A 197 -12.11 -14.75 6.09
C ILE A 197 -10.75 -14.78 6.80
N SER A 198 -10.02 -13.65 6.84
CA SER A 198 -8.72 -13.58 7.52
C SER A 198 -8.81 -13.90 9.00
N THR A 199 -9.85 -13.39 9.66
CA THR A 199 -10.07 -13.62 11.10
C THR A 199 -10.41 -15.09 11.36
N ILE A 200 -11.29 -15.70 10.55
CA ILE A 200 -11.66 -17.12 10.65
C ILE A 200 -10.44 -18.01 10.46
N VAL A 201 -9.64 -17.74 9.42
CA VAL A 201 -8.41 -18.48 9.13
C VAL A 201 -7.44 -18.39 10.31
N ALA A 202 -7.18 -17.18 10.83
CA ALA A 202 -6.26 -17.00 11.95
C ALA A 202 -6.75 -17.70 13.24
N ILE A 203 -8.06 -17.70 13.49
CA ILE A 203 -8.67 -18.33 14.67
C ILE A 203 -8.59 -19.85 14.60
N PHE A 204 -9.03 -20.43 13.48
CA PHE A 204 -9.27 -21.86 13.37
C PHE A 204 -8.15 -22.64 12.68
N TRP A 205 -7.04 -21.98 12.33
CA TRP A 205 -5.91 -22.60 11.63
C TRP A 205 -5.50 -23.94 12.28
N PRO A 206 -5.35 -25.03 11.48
CA PRO A 206 -4.94 -26.32 11.99
C PRO A 206 -3.56 -26.26 12.64
N ASP A 207 -3.34 -27.07 13.67
CA ASP A 207 -1.99 -27.25 14.23
C ASP A 207 -1.21 -28.10 13.23
N THR A 208 -0.39 -27.43 12.43
CA THR A 208 0.29 -28.01 11.27
C THR A 208 1.59 -27.24 11.07
N SER A 209 2.57 -27.90 10.46
CA SER A 209 3.85 -27.30 10.10
C SER A 209 4.00 -27.14 8.58
N PRO A 210 3.20 -26.26 7.93
CA PRO A 210 3.41 -25.96 6.51
C PRO A 210 4.82 -25.36 6.34
N ASP A 211 5.57 -25.87 5.36
CA ASP A 211 6.95 -25.45 5.08
C ASP A 211 7.92 -25.56 6.29
N ASP A 212 7.74 -26.59 7.14
CA ASP A 212 8.51 -26.81 8.37
C ASP A 212 8.34 -25.70 9.45
N ILE A 213 7.37 -24.81 9.28
CA ILE A 213 7.08 -23.72 10.22
C ILE A 213 5.88 -24.10 11.07
N ASN A 214 6.08 -24.24 12.38
CA ASN A 214 4.99 -24.50 13.32
C ASN A 214 3.93 -23.39 13.22
N THR A 215 2.70 -23.75 12.88
CA THR A 215 1.55 -22.84 12.82
C THR A 215 0.39 -23.38 13.59
N MET A 216 -0.29 -22.49 14.32
CA MET A 216 -1.35 -22.87 15.23
C MET A 216 -2.40 -21.77 15.29
N GLY A 217 -3.68 -22.14 15.22
CA GLY A 217 -4.78 -21.19 15.37
C GLY A 217 -4.76 -20.47 16.71
N LEU A 218 -5.17 -19.19 16.72
CA LEU A 218 -5.10 -18.33 17.91
C LEU A 218 -5.83 -18.93 19.13
N VAL A 219 -6.95 -19.61 18.90
CA VAL A 219 -7.83 -20.17 19.96
C VAL A 219 -7.30 -21.47 20.57
N ARG A 220 -6.35 -22.16 19.93
CA ARG A 220 -5.98 -23.54 20.31
C ARG A 220 -5.03 -23.65 21.52
N GLY A 221 -4.61 -22.54 22.11
CA GLY A 221 -3.66 -22.54 23.24
C GLY A 221 -4.34 -22.56 24.62
N ASP A 222 -3.54 -22.71 25.66
CA ASP A 222 -4.04 -22.81 27.04
C ASP A 222 -4.41 -21.43 27.63
N GLY A 223 -5.52 -21.35 28.36
CA GLY A 223 -5.99 -20.16 29.06
C GLY A 223 -6.95 -19.28 28.24
N ASN A 224 -6.87 -17.95 28.39
CA ASN A 224 -7.77 -16.98 27.76
C ASN A 224 -7.42 -16.66 26.29
N THR A 225 -6.94 -17.65 25.56
CA THR A 225 -6.49 -17.56 24.16
C THR A 225 -7.63 -17.19 23.20
N ASN A 226 -8.87 -17.43 23.61
CA ASN A 226 -10.09 -17.00 22.91
C ASN A 226 -10.17 -15.48 22.68
N LEU A 227 -9.54 -14.67 23.53
CA LEU A 227 -9.55 -13.21 23.40
C LEU A 227 -8.39 -12.66 22.56
N LEU A 228 -7.41 -13.49 22.17
CA LEU A 228 -6.27 -13.06 21.35
C LEU A 228 -6.71 -12.40 20.02
N PRO A 229 -7.66 -12.94 19.24
CA PRO A 229 -8.06 -12.33 17.97
C PRO A 229 -8.68 -10.93 18.18
N ILE A 230 -9.47 -10.76 19.24
CA ILE A 230 -10.08 -9.47 19.60
C ILE A 230 -9.00 -8.48 20.00
N TRP A 231 -8.02 -8.92 20.78
CA TRP A 231 -6.90 -8.07 21.17
C TRP A 231 -6.07 -7.61 19.97
N VAL A 232 -5.78 -8.50 19.01
CA VAL A 232 -5.10 -8.14 17.74
C VAL A 232 -5.93 -7.11 16.97
N TRP A 233 -7.25 -7.28 16.91
CA TRP A 233 -8.15 -6.30 16.29
C TRP A 233 -8.05 -4.92 16.94
N LEU A 234 -8.11 -4.85 18.28
CA LEU A 234 -7.97 -3.60 19.01
C LEU A 234 -6.61 -2.95 18.78
N TYR A 235 -5.54 -3.75 18.77
CA TYR A 235 -4.18 -3.31 18.44
C TYR A 235 -4.11 -2.71 17.03
N CYS A 236 -4.69 -3.38 16.03
CA CYS A 236 -4.76 -2.88 14.66
C CYS A 236 -5.56 -1.57 14.54
N ILE A 237 -6.70 -1.47 15.21
CA ILE A 237 -7.54 -0.25 15.20
C ILE A 237 -6.77 0.93 15.82
N PHE A 238 -6.09 0.70 16.95
CA PHE A 238 -5.28 1.74 17.61
C PHE A 238 -4.17 2.25 16.67
N TRP A 239 -3.37 1.34 16.11
CA TRP A 239 -2.27 1.71 15.22
C TRP A 239 -2.74 2.32 13.91
N TRP A 240 -3.90 1.90 13.40
CA TRP A 240 -4.53 2.52 12.25
C TRP A 240 -4.91 3.98 12.51
N PHE A 241 -5.44 4.29 13.69
CA PHE A 241 -5.74 5.68 14.06
C PHE A 241 -4.46 6.53 14.13
N VAL A 242 -3.40 6.00 14.75
CA VAL A 242 -2.07 6.63 14.78
C VAL A 242 -1.55 6.85 13.36
N GLN A 243 -1.68 5.85 12.49
CA GLN A 243 -1.27 5.92 11.09
C GLN A 243 -2.01 7.01 10.32
N ASP A 244 -3.33 7.14 10.49
CA ASP A 244 -4.12 8.18 9.81
C ASP A 244 -3.73 9.59 10.29
N VAL A 245 -3.47 9.76 11.59
CA VAL A 245 -2.96 11.02 12.15
C VAL A 245 -1.60 11.38 11.55
N ILE A 246 -0.66 10.44 11.54
CA ILE A 246 0.69 10.66 10.99
C ILE A 246 0.62 10.97 9.49
N LYS A 247 -0.24 10.28 8.74
CA LYS A 247 -0.49 10.57 7.32
C LYS A 247 -0.93 12.01 7.12
N VAL A 248 -1.95 12.47 7.86
CA VAL A 248 -2.47 13.84 7.74
C VAL A 248 -1.40 14.87 8.14
N LEU A 249 -0.60 14.59 9.18
CA LEU A 249 0.54 15.43 9.55
C LEU A 249 1.60 15.49 8.44
N ALA A 250 1.90 14.38 7.79
CA ALA A 250 2.83 14.34 6.67
C ALA A 250 2.33 15.20 5.50
N TYR A 251 1.05 15.13 5.14
CA TYR A 251 0.47 16.02 4.12
C TYR A 251 0.56 17.50 4.52
N LYS A 252 0.24 17.85 5.78
CA LYS A 252 0.38 19.23 6.27
C LYS A 252 1.83 19.72 6.25
N LEU A 253 2.79 18.83 6.51
CA LEU A 253 4.21 19.15 6.45
C LEU A 253 4.66 19.43 5.01
N LEU A 254 4.25 18.58 4.07
CA LEU A 254 4.51 18.75 2.64
C LEU A 254 3.91 20.07 2.12
N GLU A 255 2.71 20.44 2.57
CA GLU A 255 2.07 21.71 2.22
C GLU A 255 2.79 22.92 2.82
N ARG A 256 3.17 22.85 4.10
CA ARG A 256 3.83 23.96 4.81
C ARG A 256 5.20 24.29 4.22
N PHE A 257 5.99 23.27 3.92
CA PHE A 257 7.35 23.42 3.40
C PHE A 257 7.44 23.37 1.86
N ASP A 258 6.31 23.21 1.17
CA ASP A 258 6.23 23.03 -0.29
C ASP A 258 7.23 21.98 -0.83
N ILE A 259 7.42 20.92 -0.06
CA ILE A 259 8.36 19.85 -0.41
C ILE A 259 7.85 19.18 -1.69
N PHE A 260 8.75 18.97 -2.64
CA PHE A 260 8.42 18.47 -3.99
C PHE A 260 7.39 19.32 -4.74
N HIS A 261 7.31 20.62 -4.46
CA HIS A 261 6.36 21.55 -5.09
C HIS A 261 4.89 21.16 -4.86
N TYR A 262 4.57 20.45 -3.76
CA TYR A 262 3.21 19.99 -3.47
C TYR A 262 2.19 21.14 -3.47
N ARG A 263 2.49 22.23 -2.74
CA ARG A 263 1.64 23.43 -2.67
C ARG A 263 1.65 24.18 -4.00
N THR A 264 2.81 24.35 -4.62
CA THR A 264 2.94 25.06 -5.91
C THR A 264 2.16 24.36 -7.04
N ILE A 265 2.12 23.02 -7.04
CA ILE A 265 1.34 22.22 -7.98
C ILE A 265 -0.15 22.29 -7.64
N ALA A 266 -0.53 22.16 -6.36
CA ALA A 266 -1.92 22.25 -5.92
C ALA A 266 -2.56 23.62 -6.20
N LEU A 267 -1.77 24.69 -6.14
CA LEU A 267 -2.20 26.04 -6.49
C LEU A 267 -2.23 26.29 -8.01
N GLY A 268 -1.60 25.43 -8.83
CA GLY A 268 -1.52 25.60 -10.28
C GLY A 268 -0.43 26.56 -10.76
N HIS A 269 0.48 27.00 -9.88
CA HIS A 269 1.56 27.94 -10.20
C HIS A 269 2.82 27.24 -10.75
N TYR A 270 2.82 25.92 -10.84
CA TYR A 270 3.97 25.15 -11.31
C TYR A 270 4.27 25.41 -12.79
N LYS A 271 5.43 26.01 -13.07
CA LYS A 271 5.98 26.15 -14.43
C LYS A 271 7.03 25.05 -14.66
N PRO A 272 6.91 24.23 -15.72
CA PRO A 272 7.94 23.26 -16.04
C PRO A 272 9.26 23.98 -16.35
N LYS A 273 10.39 23.48 -15.81
CA LYS A 273 11.71 23.93 -16.28
C LYS A 273 11.78 23.66 -17.78
N ALA A 274 11.91 24.72 -18.58
CA ALA A 274 12.16 24.57 -20.00
C ALA A 274 13.40 23.69 -20.17
N LYS A 275 13.29 22.61 -20.96
CA LYS A 275 14.46 21.88 -21.43
C LYS A 275 15.33 22.93 -22.11
N LYS A 276 16.49 23.27 -21.53
CA LYS A 276 17.50 24.02 -22.27
C LYS A 276 17.80 23.16 -23.48
N GLY A 277 17.24 23.53 -24.63
CA GLY A 277 17.69 22.98 -25.90
C GLY A 277 19.20 23.15 -25.89
N LYS A 278 19.92 22.06 -26.16
CA LYS A 278 21.33 22.19 -26.54
C LYS A 278 21.29 23.07 -27.78
N THR A 279 21.52 24.36 -27.62
CA THR A 279 21.93 25.24 -28.71
C THR A 279 23.24 24.64 -29.18
N HIS A 280 23.18 23.84 -30.25
CA HIS A 280 24.36 23.60 -31.06
C HIS A 280 24.85 24.99 -31.46
N HIS A 281 25.95 25.43 -30.85
CA HIS A 281 26.71 26.56 -31.36
C HIS A 281 27.22 26.12 -32.72
N HIS A 282 26.50 26.48 -33.80
CA HIS A 282 27.13 26.54 -35.10
C HIS A 282 28.18 27.65 -35.03
N HIS A 283 29.43 27.27 -35.20
CA HIS A 283 30.52 28.20 -35.46
C HIS A 283 30.19 28.99 -36.74
N PRO A 284 30.51 30.30 -36.83
CA PRO A 284 30.12 31.12 -37.99
C PRO A 284 30.92 30.85 -39.29
N ASP A 285 31.76 29.80 -39.35
CA ASP A 285 32.76 29.66 -40.42
C ASP A 285 32.47 28.60 -41.48
N ASP A 286 31.31 27.93 -41.45
CA ASP A 286 30.90 27.05 -42.55
C ASP A 286 30.02 27.80 -43.55
N GLY A 287 30.63 28.16 -44.68
CA GLY A 287 29.94 28.76 -45.83
C GLY A 287 28.83 27.86 -46.40
N PRO A 288 27.96 28.39 -47.29
CA PRO A 288 26.78 27.67 -47.74
C PRO A 288 27.17 26.54 -48.70
N GLU A 289 27.11 25.28 -48.23
CA GLU A 289 27.05 24.14 -49.14
C GLU A 289 25.65 24.06 -49.79
N PRO A 290 25.56 23.85 -51.12
CA PRO A 290 24.28 23.75 -51.80
C PRO A 290 23.56 22.45 -51.43
N PHE A 291 22.39 22.59 -50.82
CA PHE A 291 21.46 21.49 -50.54
C PHE A 291 21.00 20.84 -51.86
N VAL A 292 21.52 19.65 -52.15
CA VAL A 292 20.97 18.75 -53.16
C VAL A 292 19.70 18.10 -52.58
N ALA A 293 18.56 18.44 -53.17
CA ALA A 293 17.27 17.84 -52.82
C ALA A 293 17.27 16.33 -53.18
N SER A 294 17.10 15.47 -52.17
CA SER A 294 16.81 14.05 -52.36
C SER A 294 15.29 13.85 -52.39
N PRO A 295 14.69 13.27 -53.46
CA PRO A 295 13.25 13.16 -53.55
C PRO A 295 12.70 12.01 -52.70
N ILE A 296 11.53 12.30 -52.14
CA ILE A 296 10.66 11.46 -51.31
C ILE A 296 10.22 10.22 -52.11
N ALA A 297 10.53 9.01 -51.61
CA ALA A 297 9.96 7.77 -52.13
C ALA A 297 8.59 7.53 -51.49
N VAL A 298 7.53 7.92 -52.21
CA VAL A 298 6.14 7.51 -51.97
C VAL A 298 5.96 6.12 -52.57
N THR A 299 5.82 5.09 -51.76
CA THR A 299 5.38 3.77 -52.25
C THR A 299 3.86 3.72 -52.25
N SER A 300 3.27 4.05 -53.39
CA SER A 300 1.86 3.79 -53.72
C SER A 300 1.72 2.40 -54.32
N SER A 301 0.91 1.53 -53.72
CA SER A 301 0.46 0.26 -54.33
C SER A 301 -0.66 0.55 -55.35
N PRO A 302 -0.64 0.02 -56.57
CA PRO A 302 -1.77 0.12 -57.50
C PRO A 302 -2.67 -1.13 -57.49
N GLN A 303 -3.98 -0.89 -57.61
CA GLN A 303 -5.02 -1.87 -57.89
C GLN A 303 -5.05 -2.28 -59.38
N HIS A 304 -5.31 -3.58 -59.61
CA HIS A 304 -6.14 -4.24 -60.64
C HIS A 304 -5.94 -4.14 -62.18
N HIS A 305 -5.90 -5.36 -62.77
CA HIS A 305 -6.49 -5.88 -64.05
C HIS A 305 -5.83 -5.52 -65.41
N PRO A 306 -6.12 -6.25 -66.53
CA PRO A 306 -6.68 -7.61 -66.74
C PRO A 306 -5.85 -8.50 -67.72
N HIS A 307 -6.08 -9.81 -67.74
CA HIS A 307 -6.20 -10.71 -68.92
C HIS A 307 -6.37 -12.16 -68.47
#